data_AF-A0A661T3Y9-F1
#
_entry.id   AF-A0A661T3Y9-F1
#
_cell.length_a   1.000
_cell.length_b   1.000
_cell.length_c   1.000
_cell.angle_alpha   90.00
_cell.angle_beta   90.00
_cell.angle_gamma   90.00
#
_symmetry.space_group_name_H-M   'P 1'
#
loop_
_entity.id
_entity.type
_entity.pdbx_description
1 polymer ?
#
loop_
_entity_poly.entity_id
_entity_poly.type
_entity_poly.pdbx_seq_one_letter_code
_entity_poly.pdbx_strand_id
1 'polypeptide(L)'
;MIDKIARFIVNRRLFIAVCILGITGFFLYQALHLPIQTYFPDLLPQHHPFIKLIKKHPKFGGTNTVIIGMEVLKGDLFTHKALQKLIDFSRELEFMPGVDRTKVISLGVNKVRNPKIESTGISSPPILFPEAPKTKKGIDRLRADVYSNPAYIGNLVSMNGKVALITMGFFEDRLKPR
;
A
#
# COMPACT_ATOMS: atom_id res chain seq x y z
N MET A 1 60.78 14.06 11.11
CA MET A 1 59.38 14.25 11.59
C MET A 1 58.78 12.93 12.05
N ILE A 2 58.92 11.87 11.26
CA ILE A 2 58.45 10.51 11.55
C ILE A 2 59.07 9.94 12.85
N ASP A 3 60.38 10.17 13.08
CA ASP A 3 61.07 9.65 14.29
C ASP A 3 60.59 10.26 15.61
N LYS A 4 59.99 11.46 15.57
CA LYS A 4 59.39 12.07 16.76
C LYS A 4 58.03 11.43 17.06
N ILE A 5 57.26 11.10 16.02
CA ILE A 5 55.96 10.42 16.14
C ILE A 5 56.18 8.98 16.61
N ALA A 6 57.14 8.26 16.04
CA ALA A 6 57.47 6.89 16.46
C ALA A 6 57.90 6.81 17.92
N ARG A 7 58.78 7.73 18.38
CA ARG A 7 59.19 7.80 19.79
C ARG A 7 58.03 8.15 20.73
N PHE A 8 57.13 9.04 20.31
CA PHE A 8 55.92 9.36 21.07
C PHE A 8 55.01 8.13 21.22
N ILE A 9 54.85 7.36 20.14
CA ILE A 9 54.03 6.14 20.15
C ILE A 9 54.61 5.07 21.08
N VAL A 10 55.92 4.83 21.02
CA VAL A 10 56.59 3.82 21.85
C VAL A 10 56.59 4.23 23.33
N ASN A 11 56.87 5.49 23.64
CA ASN A 11 56.90 5.99 25.03
C ASN A 11 55.52 5.99 25.70
N ARG A 12 54.44 6.15 24.92
CA ARG A 12 53.06 6.14 25.43
C ARG A 12 52.24 4.96 24.90
N ARG A 13 52.90 3.81 24.66
CA ARG A 13 52.30 2.62 24.03
C ARG A 13 50.99 2.16 24.69
N LEU A 14 50.93 2.21 26.03
CA LEU A 14 49.75 1.80 26.80
C LEU A 14 48.59 2.76 26.60
N PHE A 15 48.85 4.07 26.65
CA PHE A 15 47.85 5.11 26.42
C PHE A 15 47.26 4.99 25.00
N ILE A 16 48.13 4.81 24.00
CA ILE A 16 47.69 4.69 22.61
C ILE A 16 46.94 3.40 22.36
N ALA A 17 47.38 2.28 22.95
CA ALA A 17 46.64 1.01 22.87
C ALA A 17 45.24 1.12 23.47
N VAL A 18 45.09 1.79 24.63
CA VAL A 18 43.78 2.06 25.24
C VAL A 18 42.93 2.98 24.36
N CYS A 19 43.50 4.02 23.77
CA CYS A 19 42.77 4.88 22.83
C CYS A 19 42.28 4.12 21.60
N ILE A 20 43.12 3.27 21.00
CA ILE A 20 42.74 2.44 19.85
C ILE A 20 41.63 1.48 20.26
N LEU A 21 41.78 0.76 21.37
CA LEU A 21 40.75 -0.14 21.87
C LEU A 21 39.43 0.58 22.17
N GLY A 22 39.49 1.80 22.73
CA GLY A 22 38.31 2.63 22.96
C GLY A 22 37.60 3.02 21.68
N ILE A 23 38.35 3.45 20.65
CA ILE A 23 37.79 3.79 19.33
C ILE A 23 37.22 2.54 18.64
N THR A 24 37.93 1.41 18.69
CA THR A 24 37.45 0.13 18.16
C THR A 24 36.17 -0.33 18.86
N GLY A 25 36.11 -0.22 20.19
CA GLY A 25 34.92 -0.53 20.98
C GLY A 25 33.74 0.39 20.64
N PHE A 26 33.99 1.69 20.46
CA PHE A 26 32.99 2.65 20.01
C PHE A 26 32.42 2.28 18.62
N PHE A 27 33.28 1.96 17.66
CA PHE A 27 32.83 1.52 16.34
C PHE A 27 32.08 0.19 16.38
N LEU A 28 32.52 -0.76 17.22
CA LEU A 28 31.80 -2.02 17.41
C LEU A 28 30.41 -1.78 18.01
N TYR A 29 30.31 -0.92 19.02
CA TYR A 29 29.03 -0.51 19.60
C TYR A 29 28.13 0.11 18.55
N GLN A 30 28.61 1.08 17.76
CA GLN A 30 27.83 1.69 16.69
C GLN A 30 27.44 0.69 15.60
N ALA A 31 28.33 -0.22 15.23
CA ALA A 31 28.07 -1.25 14.22
C ALA A 31 26.95 -2.20 14.65
N LEU A 32 26.89 -2.56 15.94
CA LEU A 32 25.80 -3.38 16.50
C LEU A 32 24.45 -2.64 16.52
N HIS A 33 24.45 -1.30 16.51
CA HIS A 33 23.24 -0.47 16.51
C HIS A 33 22.83 0.01 15.11
N LEU A 34 23.57 -0.35 14.06
CA LEU A 34 23.19 0.02 12.69
C LEU A 34 21.99 -0.82 12.24
N PRO A 35 20.82 -0.22 11.98
CA PRO A 35 19.69 -0.94 11.44
C PRO A 35 19.99 -1.32 9.99
N ILE A 36 20.10 -2.63 9.71
CA ILE A 36 20.22 -3.12 8.33
C ILE A 36 18.81 -3.14 7.75
N GLN A 37 18.45 -2.07 7.04
CA GLN A 37 17.17 -1.96 6.34
C GLN A 37 17.43 -1.67 4.86
N THR A 38 16.83 -2.47 3.98
CA THR A 38 16.87 -2.23 2.54
C THR A 38 15.61 -1.47 2.14
N TYR A 39 15.74 -0.17 1.91
CA TYR A 39 14.67 0.65 1.36
C TYR A 39 14.82 0.76 -0.16
N PHE A 40 13.93 0.11 -0.92
CA PHE A 40 14.02 0.04 -2.38
C PHE A 40 14.19 1.41 -3.07
N PRO A 41 13.52 2.50 -2.64
CA PRO A 41 13.74 3.82 -3.23
C PRO A 41 15.16 4.38 -3.06
N ASP A 42 15.93 3.93 -2.06
CA ASP A 42 17.31 4.38 -1.85
C ASP A 42 18.28 3.73 -2.84
N LEU A 43 17.91 2.59 -3.41
CA LEU A 43 18.67 1.92 -4.48
C LEU A 43 18.56 2.65 -5.82
N LEU A 44 17.63 3.60 -5.95
CA LEU A 44 17.42 4.36 -7.17
C LEU A 44 18.38 5.56 -7.27
N PRO A 45 18.78 5.98 -8.49
CA PRO A 45 19.64 7.15 -8.69
C PRO A 45 18.92 8.44 -8.27
N GLN A 46 19.21 8.90 -7.06
CA GLN A 46 18.53 10.02 -6.40
C GLN A 46 18.57 11.34 -7.19
N HIS A 47 19.63 11.54 -7.99
CA HIS A 47 19.81 12.78 -8.77
C HIS A 47 19.06 12.79 -10.11
N HIS A 48 18.48 11.66 -10.53
CA HIS A 48 17.79 11.55 -11.81
C HIS A 48 16.49 12.39 -11.82
N PRO A 49 16.19 13.14 -12.90
CA PRO A 49 15.01 14.02 -12.97
C PRO A 49 13.68 13.29 -12.74
N PHE A 50 13.53 12.04 -13.21
CA PHE A 50 12.31 11.25 -12.97
C PHE A 50 12.08 10.92 -11.50
N ILE A 51 13.12 10.59 -10.74
CA ILE A 51 13.00 10.30 -9.31
C ILE A 51 12.57 11.56 -8.54
N LYS A 52 13.11 12.73 -8.92
CA LYS A 52 12.69 14.01 -8.36
C LYS A 52 11.22 14.32 -8.68
N LEU A 53 10.77 14.01 -9.89
CA LEU A 53 9.37 14.20 -10.30
C LEU A 53 8.42 13.31 -9.49
N ILE A 54 8.74 12.03 -9.34
CA ILE A 54 7.94 11.08 -8.55
C ILE A 54 7.86 11.54 -7.08
N LYS A 55 8.99 11.94 -6.49
CA LYS A 55 9.03 12.49 -5.12
C LYS A 55 8.21 13.77 -4.94
N LYS A 56 8.14 14.62 -5.97
CA LYS A 56 7.32 15.85 -5.96
C LYS A 56 5.81 15.55 -6.04
N HIS A 57 5.44 14.38 -6.56
CA HIS A 57 4.05 14.00 -6.82
C HIS A 57 3.69 12.65 -6.16
N PRO A 58 3.77 12.52 -4.82
CA PRO A 58 3.52 11.26 -4.11
C PRO A 58 2.08 10.73 -4.21
N LYS A 59 1.17 11.58 -4.70
CA LYS A 59 -0.22 11.22 -5.01
C LYS A 59 -0.34 10.31 -6.24
N PHE A 60 0.64 10.36 -7.15
CA PHE A 60 0.62 9.62 -8.41
C PHE A 60 1.58 8.43 -8.32
N GLY A 61 0.99 7.23 -8.35
CA GLY A 61 1.74 6.00 -8.13
C GLY A 61 2.03 5.72 -6.66
N GLY A 62 2.53 4.53 -6.39
CA GLY A 62 2.93 4.06 -5.06
C GLY A 62 3.34 2.61 -5.15
N THR A 63 4.55 2.29 -4.68
CA THR A 63 5.07 0.92 -4.71
C THR A 63 4.39 0.04 -3.65
N ASN A 64 3.83 0.67 -2.61
CA ASN A 64 3.18 0.00 -1.49
C ASN A 64 1.69 -0.23 -1.75
N THR A 65 1.38 -1.08 -2.72
CA THR A 65 0.01 -1.48 -3.05
C THR A 65 -0.21 -2.94 -2.66
N VAL A 66 -1.32 -3.21 -1.98
CA VAL A 66 -1.76 -4.57 -1.66
C VAL A 66 -3.05 -4.85 -2.42
N ILE A 67 -3.10 -6.02 -3.05
CA ILE A 67 -4.26 -6.52 -3.78
C ILE A 67 -4.80 -7.72 -3.03
N ILE A 68 -6.08 -7.67 -2.66
CA ILE A 68 -6.79 -8.72 -1.93
C ILE A 68 -7.92 -9.25 -2.82
N GLY A 69 -7.92 -10.55 -3.08
CA GLY A 69 -9.05 -11.24 -3.69
C GLY A 69 -9.95 -11.87 -2.63
N MET A 70 -11.20 -11.42 -2.54
CA MET A 70 -12.23 -12.04 -1.71
C MET A 70 -13.01 -13.05 -2.54
N GLU A 71 -12.80 -14.34 -2.30
CA GLU A 71 -13.49 -15.42 -3.00
C GLU A 71 -14.68 -15.98 -2.18
N VAL A 72 -15.80 -16.23 -2.86
CA VAL A 72 -16.94 -16.96 -2.31
C VAL A 72 -16.79 -18.45 -2.62
N LEU A 73 -16.48 -19.25 -1.59
CA LEU A 73 -16.27 -20.70 -1.71
C LEU A 73 -17.54 -21.47 -2.14
N LYS A 74 -18.71 -21.05 -1.64
CA LYS A 74 -20.00 -21.70 -1.91
C LYS A 74 -21.03 -20.67 -2.35
N GLY A 75 -21.52 -20.82 -3.57
CA GLY A 75 -22.50 -19.91 -4.17
C GLY A 75 -21.85 -18.86 -5.08
N ASP A 76 -22.36 -17.64 -5.00
CA ASP A 76 -22.06 -16.53 -5.89
C ASP A 76 -21.78 -15.25 -5.08
N LEU A 77 -20.95 -14.34 -5.61
CA LEU A 77 -20.67 -13.04 -4.99
C LEU A 77 -21.93 -12.18 -4.95
N PHE A 78 -22.82 -12.32 -5.93
CA PHE A 78 -24.07 -11.60 -6.03
C PHE A 78 -25.14 -12.19 -5.09
N THR A 79 -24.84 -12.16 -3.80
CA THR A 79 -25.80 -12.45 -2.71
C THR A 79 -25.72 -11.33 -1.69
N HIS A 80 -26.84 -11.00 -1.03
CA HIS A 80 -26.87 -9.93 -0.03
C HIS A 80 -25.75 -10.11 1.02
N LYS A 81 -25.58 -11.34 1.53
CA LYS A 81 -24.58 -11.66 2.55
C LYS A 81 -23.14 -11.46 2.06
N ALA A 82 -22.81 -11.88 0.84
CA ALA A 82 -21.45 -11.74 0.31
C ALA A 82 -21.13 -10.27 -0.04
N LEU A 83 -22.07 -9.57 -0.67
CA LEU A 83 -21.93 -8.15 -0.98
C LEU A 83 -21.83 -7.28 0.28
N GLN A 84 -22.62 -7.57 1.32
CA GLN A 84 -22.53 -6.83 2.57
C GLN A 84 -21.18 -7.05 3.25
N LYS A 85 -20.70 -8.30 3.29
CA LYS A 85 -19.35 -8.60 3.78
C LYS A 85 -18.26 -7.87 2.99
N LEU A 86 -18.40 -7.76 1.68
CA LEU A 86 -17.47 -7.02 0.84
C LEU A 86 -17.44 -5.53 1.22
N ILE A 87 -18.61 -4.92 1.45
CA ILE A 87 -18.73 -3.53 1.90
C ILE A 87 -18.07 -3.35 3.26
N ASP A 88 -18.43 -4.20 4.24
CA ASP A 88 -17.96 -4.10 5.62
C ASP A 88 -16.43 -4.26 5.68
N PHE A 89 -15.90 -5.29 5.01
CA PHE A 89 -14.47 -5.54 4.92
C PHE A 89 -13.72 -4.41 4.19
N SER A 90 -14.26 -3.91 3.08
CA SER A 90 -13.64 -2.78 2.36
C SER A 90 -13.62 -1.52 3.23
N ARG A 91 -14.66 -1.29 4.04
CA ARG A 91 -14.74 -0.17 4.97
C ARG A 91 -13.70 -0.30 6.08
N GLU A 92 -13.58 -1.47 6.70
CA GLU A 92 -12.56 -1.73 7.72
C GLU A 92 -11.14 -1.46 7.19
N LEU A 93 -10.85 -1.88 5.94
CA LEU A 93 -9.57 -1.61 5.29
C LEU A 93 -9.33 -0.11 5.06
N GLU A 94 -10.35 0.68 4.69
CA GLU A 94 -10.21 2.14 4.58
C GLU A 94 -9.85 2.82 5.92
N PHE A 95 -10.29 2.26 7.05
CA PHE A 95 -9.99 2.80 8.37
C PHE A 95 -8.73 2.23 9.02
N MET A 96 -8.06 1.26 8.38
CA MET A 96 -6.85 0.64 8.90
C MET A 96 -5.68 1.65 8.99
N PRO A 97 -4.88 1.64 10.08
CA PRO A 97 -3.73 2.53 10.23
C PRO A 97 -2.72 2.35 9.09
N GLY A 98 -2.27 3.47 8.51
CA GLY A 98 -1.26 3.49 7.45
C GLY A 98 -1.82 3.34 6.02
N VAL A 99 -3.10 2.98 5.86
CA VAL A 99 -3.76 2.93 4.55
C VAL A 99 -4.06 4.35 4.05
N ASP A 100 -3.74 4.60 2.77
CA ASP A 100 -4.18 5.78 2.06
C ASP A 100 -5.60 5.55 1.55
N ARG A 101 -6.57 6.13 2.26
CA ARG A 101 -7.99 6.10 1.90
C ARG A 101 -8.25 6.57 0.48
N THR A 102 -7.42 7.40 -0.12
CA THR A 102 -7.61 7.84 -1.51
C THR A 102 -7.27 6.75 -2.51
N LYS A 103 -6.39 5.80 -2.15
CA LYS A 103 -5.90 4.69 -2.99
C LYS A 103 -6.62 3.35 -2.77
N VAL A 104 -7.69 3.33 -1.96
CA VAL A 104 -8.54 2.13 -1.82
C VAL A 104 -9.56 2.05 -2.96
N ILE A 105 -9.58 0.96 -3.71
CA ILE A 105 -10.50 0.69 -4.82
C ILE A 105 -11.13 -0.69 -4.61
N SER A 106 -12.47 -0.72 -4.55
CA SER A 106 -13.29 -1.92 -4.38
C SER A 106 -14.71 -1.60 -4.85
N LEU A 107 -15.49 -2.62 -5.24
CA LEU A 107 -16.93 -2.43 -5.44
C LEU A 107 -17.63 -1.95 -4.17
N GLY A 108 -17.13 -2.33 -2.99
CA GLY A 108 -17.72 -2.01 -1.69
C GLY A 108 -17.53 -0.57 -1.21
N VAL A 109 -16.82 0.28 -1.96
CA VAL A 109 -16.55 1.69 -1.60
C VAL A 109 -17.22 2.67 -2.55
N ASN A 110 -17.45 3.91 -2.11
CA ASN A 110 -18.17 4.96 -2.85
C ASN A 110 -17.43 5.52 -4.09
N LYS A 111 -16.36 4.86 -4.54
CA LYS A 111 -15.52 5.33 -5.66
C LYS A 111 -15.89 4.69 -6.98
N VAL A 112 -16.47 3.49 -6.94
CA VAL A 112 -16.92 2.81 -8.15
C VAL A 112 -18.33 3.26 -8.49
N ARG A 113 -18.46 4.02 -9.58
CA ARG A 113 -19.71 4.68 -10.01
C ARG A 113 -20.17 4.20 -11.36
N ASN A 114 -21.45 3.91 -11.49
CA ASN A 114 -22.06 3.49 -12.74
C ASN A 114 -22.71 4.68 -13.46
N PRO A 115 -22.06 5.30 -14.46
CA PRO A 115 -22.64 6.43 -15.18
C PRO A 115 -23.84 5.97 -16.03
N LYS A 116 -24.98 6.60 -15.84
CA LYS A 116 -26.22 6.38 -16.58
C LYS A 116 -26.67 7.69 -17.23
N ILE A 117 -27.14 7.58 -18.46
CA ILE A 117 -27.75 8.70 -19.19
C ILE A 117 -29.24 8.66 -18.89
N GLU A 118 -29.74 9.71 -18.26
CA GLU A 118 -31.15 9.92 -17.95
C GLU A 118 -31.67 11.11 -18.79
N SER A 119 -32.98 11.21 -18.98
CA SER A 119 -33.59 12.28 -19.78
C SER A 119 -33.29 13.69 -19.25
N THR A 120 -33.01 13.80 -17.94
CA THR A 120 -32.67 15.05 -17.26
C THR A 120 -31.17 15.33 -17.13
N GLY A 121 -30.30 14.39 -17.56
CA GLY A 121 -28.84 14.56 -17.49
C GLY A 121 -28.06 13.27 -17.24
N ILE A 122 -26.78 13.40 -16.88
CA ILE A 122 -25.90 12.28 -16.54
C ILE A 122 -25.93 12.06 -15.03
N SER A 123 -26.39 10.88 -14.60
CA SER A 123 -26.39 10.45 -13.20
C SER A 123 -25.32 9.39 -12.99
N SER A 124 -24.49 9.52 -11.96
CA SER A 124 -23.40 8.56 -11.68
C SER A 124 -23.48 8.03 -10.24
N PRO A 125 -24.52 7.23 -9.92
CA PRO A 125 -24.67 6.64 -8.61
C PRO A 125 -23.54 5.62 -8.33
N PRO A 126 -23.21 5.39 -7.05
CA PRO A 126 -22.32 4.31 -6.66
C PRO A 126 -22.91 2.96 -7.06
N ILE A 127 -22.06 2.01 -7.44
CA ILE A 127 -22.53 0.70 -7.91
C ILE A 127 -23.16 -0.14 -6.79
N LEU A 128 -22.54 -0.18 -5.60
CA LEU A 128 -22.92 -1.06 -4.48
C LEU A 128 -23.01 -0.35 -3.11
N PHE A 129 -22.42 0.84 -2.96
CA PHE A 129 -22.41 1.59 -1.71
C PHE A 129 -23.74 2.35 -1.47
N PRO A 130 -24.25 2.53 -0.23
CA PRO A 130 -23.65 2.18 1.08
C PRO A 130 -24.05 0.81 1.66
N GLU A 131 -25.11 0.19 1.16
CA GLU A 131 -25.64 -1.09 1.64
C GLU A 131 -25.92 -2.05 0.48
N ALA A 132 -25.73 -3.34 0.72
CA ALA A 132 -26.04 -4.36 -0.26
C ALA A 132 -27.57 -4.46 -0.51
N PRO A 133 -28.03 -4.58 -1.77
CA PRO A 133 -29.43 -4.79 -2.06
C PRO A 133 -30.00 -6.02 -1.33
N LYS A 134 -31.15 -5.86 -0.66
CA LYS A 134 -31.81 -6.93 0.10
C LYS A 134 -32.74 -7.79 -0.77
N THR A 135 -33.20 -7.25 -1.90
CA THR A 135 -34.14 -7.93 -2.80
C THR A 135 -33.40 -8.63 -3.93
N LYS A 136 -33.93 -9.79 -4.36
CA LYS A 136 -33.38 -10.53 -5.50
C LYS A 136 -33.31 -9.67 -6.77
N LYS A 137 -34.37 -8.90 -7.05
CA LYS A 137 -34.43 -7.96 -8.18
C LYS A 137 -33.33 -6.89 -8.12
N GLY A 138 -33.00 -6.38 -6.93
CA GLY A 138 -31.91 -5.42 -6.76
C GLY A 138 -30.54 -6.04 -7.01
N ILE A 139 -30.33 -7.27 -6.53
CA ILE A 139 -29.10 -8.04 -6.77
C ILE A 139 -28.93 -8.38 -8.26
N ASP A 140 -30.00 -8.79 -8.94
CA ASP A 140 -29.95 -9.13 -10.36
C ASP A 140 -29.66 -7.89 -11.22
N ARG A 141 -30.21 -6.72 -10.84
CA ARG A 141 -29.86 -5.43 -11.47
C ARG A 141 -28.40 -5.08 -11.25
N LEU A 142 -27.90 -5.22 -10.03
CA LEU A 142 -26.49 -5.00 -9.73
C LEU A 142 -25.59 -5.92 -10.55
N ARG A 143 -25.97 -7.20 -10.67
CA ARG A 143 -25.26 -8.16 -11.51
C ARG A 143 -25.21 -7.66 -12.96
N ALA A 144 -26.36 -7.28 -13.54
CA ALA A 144 -26.40 -6.76 -14.90
C ALA A 144 -25.54 -5.49 -15.08
N ASP A 145 -25.58 -4.56 -14.12
CA ASP A 145 -24.78 -3.33 -14.13
C ASP A 145 -23.27 -3.59 -14.00
N VAL A 146 -22.86 -4.63 -13.26
CA VAL A 146 -21.44 -5.01 -13.13
C VAL A 146 -20.95 -5.70 -14.41
N TYR A 147 -21.75 -6.60 -14.98
CA TYR A 147 -21.39 -7.34 -16.20
C TYR A 147 -21.45 -6.49 -17.46
N SER A 148 -22.25 -5.41 -17.48
CA SER A 148 -22.34 -4.50 -18.63
C SER A 148 -21.13 -3.57 -18.76
N ASN A 149 -20.32 -3.42 -17.71
CA ASN A 149 -19.16 -2.53 -17.70
C ASN A 149 -17.84 -3.32 -17.71
N PRO A 150 -17.08 -3.33 -18.82
CA PRO A 150 -15.77 -3.97 -18.91
C PRO A 150 -14.74 -3.45 -17.91
N ALA A 151 -14.94 -2.26 -17.33
CA ALA A 151 -14.06 -1.74 -16.29
C ALA A 151 -14.20 -2.50 -14.97
N TYR A 152 -15.32 -3.21 -14.73
CA TYR A 152 -15.56 -3.93 -13.48
C TYR A 152 -15.36 -5.42 -13.62
N ILE A 153 -15.93 -6.02 -14.66
CA ILE A 153 -15.74 -7.45 -14.93
C ILE A 153 -14.32 -7.69 -15.46
N GLY A 154 -13.61 -8.65 -14.86
CA GLY A 154 -12.18 -8.91 -15.10
C GLY A 154 -11.21 -8.10 -14.24
N ASN A 155 -11.58 -6.89 -13.83
CA ASN A 155 -10.70 -6.00 -13.03
C ASN A 155 -11.06 -5.95 -11.54
N LEU A 156 -12.35 -5.82 -11.22
CA LEU A 156 -12.86 -5.74 -9.85
C LEU A 156 -13.67 -6.98 -9.44
N VAL A 157 -14.26 -7.68 -10.42
CA VAL A 157 -14.98 -8.94 -10.20
C VAL A 157 -14.49 -9.95 -11.21
N SER A 158 -14.31 -11.19 -10.78
CA SER A 158 -13.95 -12.27 -11.70
C SER A 158 -15.05 -12.53 -12.73
N MET A 159 -14.67 -13.02 -13.91
CA MET A 159 -15.60 -13.35 -14.99
C MET A 159 -16.70 -14.35 -14.54
N ASN A 160 -16.34 -15.28 -13.65
CA ASN A 160 -17.25 -16.26 -13.07
C ASN A 160 -18.10 -15.73 -11.90
N GLY A 161 -17.98 -14.44 -11.54
CA GLY A 161 -18.78 -13.80 -10.49
C GLY A 161 -18.48 -14.24 -9.07
N LYS A 162 -17.39 -14.97 -8.80
CA LYS A 162 -17.09 -15.52 -7.46
C LYS A 162 -16.10 -14.71 -6.63
N VAL A 163 -15.25 -13.91 -7.27
CA VAL A 163 -14.16 -13.20 -6.62
C VAL A 163 -14.36 -11.70 -6.79
N ALA A 164 -14.24 -10.95 -5.69
CA ALA A 164 -14.15 -9.50 -5.70
C ALA A 164 -12.72 -9.07 -5.38
N LEU A 165 -12.17 -8.14 -6.13
CA LEU A 165 -10.83 -7.60 -5.95
C LEU A 165 -10.90 -6.27 -5.19
N ILE A 166 -10.01 -6.14 -4.21
CA ILE A 166 -9.84 -4.95 -3.37
C ILE A 166 -8.38 -4.54 -3.50
N THR A 167 -8.14 -3.33 -3.97
CA THR A 167 -6.81 -2.74 -4.05
C THR A 167 -6.69 -1.66 -3.00
N MET A 168 -5.60 -1.65 -2.22
CA MET A 168 -5.32 -0.59 -1.26
C MET A 168 -3.87 -0.15 -1.33
N GLY A 169 -3.65 1.16 -1.26
CA GLY A 169 -2.33 1.75 -1.15
C GLY A 169 -2.03 2.17 0.28
N PHE A 170 -0.75 2.18 0.65
CA PHE A 170 -0.28 2.64 1.96
C PHE A 170 0.54 3.93 1.84
N PHE A 171 0.56 4.72 2.91
CA PHE A 171 1.50 5.83 3.03
C PHE A 171 2.91 5.30 3.28
N GLU A 172 3.85 5.64 2.39
CA GLU A 172 5.26 5.27 2.52
C GLU A 172 5.84 5.75 3.86
N ASP A 173 5.55 6.99 4.25
CA ASP A 173 6.08 7.61 5.47
C ASP A 173 5.56 6.98 6.78
N ARG A 174 4.44 6.26 6.73
CA ARG A 174 3.79 5.65 7.91
C ARG A 174 4.11 4.16 8.06
N LEU A 175 4.66 3.55 7.03
CA LEU A 175 5.17 2.18 7.08
C LEU A 175 6.59 2.24 7.63
N LYS A 176 6.73 2.41 8.94
CA LYS A 176 8.03 2.16 9.60
C LYS A 176 8.23 0.64 9.65
N PRO A 177 9.20 0.07 8.93
CA PRO A 177 9.58 -1.31 9.17
C PRO A 177 10.08 -1.40 10.61
N ARG A 178 9.48 -2.31 11.38
CA ARG A 178 9.97 -2.65 12.72
C ARG A 178 11.35 -3.28 12.62
#